data_AF-A0A1C5CKN1-F1
#
_entry.id   AF-A0A1C5CKN1-F1
#
_cell.length_a   1.000
_cell.length_b   1.000
_cell.length_c   1.000
_cell.angle_alpha   90.00
_cell.angle_beta   90.00
_cell.angle_gamma   90.00
#
_symmetry.space_group_name_H-M   'P 1'
#
loop_
_entity.id
_entity.type
_entity.pdbx_description
1 polymer ?
#
loop_
_entity_poly.entity_id
_entity_poly.type
_entity_poly.pdbx_seq_one_letter_code
_entity_poly.pdbx_strand_id
1 'polypeptide(L)'
;MIVQNLDLMDPKRFADGIPYEHFRHLRDCAPVSRGTDTDGEPLWHVVRHQDVSAVSRDAQTFSSSPTTMTSIRKVDPSPPIITFLDSPEHTRVRKLTFKVFAPPGWPP
;
A
#
# COMPACT_ATOMS: atom_id res chain seq x y z
N MET A 1 5.74 27.34 -11.46
CA MET A 1 5.83 27.00 -10.02
C MET A 1 6.68 25.76 -9.91
N ILE A 2 7.84 25.83 -9.24
CA ILE A 2 8.71 24.66 -9.02
C ILE A 2 7.99 23.79 -7.99
N VAL A 3 7.56 22.61 -8.40
CA VAL A 3 6.97 21.66 -7.47
C VAL A 3 8.12 21.11 -6.63
N GLN A 4 8.24 21.57 -5.39
CA GLN A 4 9.29 21.09 -4.49
C GLN A 4 9.20 19.58 -4.32
N ASN A 5 10.35 18.93 -4.13
CA ASN A 5 10.43 17.51 -3.82
C ASN A 5 9.77 17.29 -2.44
N LEU A 6 8.52 16.83 -2.44
CA LEU A 6 7.78 16.51 -1.24
C LEU A 6 8.25 15.15 -0.75
N ASP A 7 8.66 15.09 0.51
CA ASP A 7 8.87 13.80 1.14
C ASP A 7 7.50 13.18 1.44
N LEU A 8 7.14 12.12 0.72
CA LEU A 8 5.88 11.39 0.93
C LEU A 8 5.86 10.59 2.23
N MET A 9 7.01 10.44 2.90
CA MET A 9 7.15 9.72 4.16
C MET A 9 7.14 10.65 5.39
N ASP A 10 7.19 11.98 5.20
CA ASP A 10 7.05 12.95 6.29
C ASP A 10 5.56 13.28 6.52
N PRO A 11 4.95 12.81 7.63
CA PRO A 11 3.52 13.04 7.89
C PRO A 11 3.18 14.53 8.05
N LYS A 12 4.15 15.39 8.40
CA LYS A 12 3.92 16.84 8.51
C LYS A 12 3.56 17.47 7.17
N ARG A 13 3.95 16.85 6.05
CA ARG A 13 3.59 17.30 4.69
C ARG A 13 2.10 17.16 4.37
N PHE A 14 1.36 16.43 5.19
CA PHE A 14 -0.08 16.20 5.05
C PHE A 14 -0.89 16.92 6.13
N ALA A 15 -0.25 17.73 6.99
CA ALA A 15 -0.91 18.41 8.12
C ALA A 15 -2.04 19.35 7.67
N ASP A 16 -1.88 19.99 6.51
CA ASP A 16 -2.86 20.92 5.92
C ASP A 16 -3.78 20.22 4.89
N GLY A 17 -3.78 18.88 4.85
CA GLY A 17 -4.56 18.06 3.92
C GLY A 17 -3.72 17.41 2.82
N ILE A 18 -4.40 16.80 1.84
CA ILE A 18 -3.74 16.06 0.76
C ILE A 18 -3.11 17.03 -0.26
N PRO A 19 -1.80 16.92 -0.56
CA PRO A 19 -1.11 17.79 -1.51
C PRO A 19 -1.39 17.38 -2.97
N TYR A 20 -2.62 17.59 -3.43
CA TYR A 20 -3.10 17.12 -4.74
C TYR A 20 -2.27 17.61 -5.93
N GLU A 21 -1.79 18.86 -5.91
CA GLU A 21 -0.93 19.43 -6.96
C GLU A 21 0.41 18.69 -7.06
N HIS A 22 0.97 18.27 -5.92
CA HIS A 22 2.20 17.48 -5.90
C HIS A 22 1.96 16.09 -6.50
N PHE A 23 0.88 15.41 -6.12
CA PHE A 23 0.52 14.12 -6.72
C PHE A 23 0.21 14.25 -8.22
N ARG A 24 -0.36 15.37 -8.69
CA ARG A 24 -0.53 15.64 -10.13
C ARG A 24 0.82 15.69 -10.83
N HIS A 25 1.74 16.48 -10.30
CA HIS A 25 3.09 16.58 -10.84
C HIS A 25 3.83 15.24 -10.87
N LEU A 26 3.78 14.45 -9.80
CA LEU A 26 4.37 13.12 -9.77
C LEU A 26 3.76 12.21 -10.84
N ARG A 27 2.42 12.23 -11.00
CA ARG A 27 1.78 11.44 -12.06
C ARG A 27 2.22 11.86 -13.46
N ASP A 28 2.54 13.12 -13.69
CA ASP A 28 2.96 13.62 -15.01
C ASP A 28 4.44 13.36 -15.28
N CYS A 29 5.30 13.55 -14.29
CA CYS A 29 6.75 13.60 -14.47
C CYS A 29 7.52 12.40 -13.89
N ALA A 30 7.01 11.76 -12.83
CA ALA A 30 7.70 10.68 -12.10
C ALA A 30 6.70 9.69 -11.44
N PRO A 31 5.87 9.01 -12.25
CA PRO A 31 4.74 8.22 -11.74
C PRO A 31 5.16 6.98 -10.94
N VAL A 32 6.38 6.51 -11.19
CA VAL A 32 7.10 5.51 -10.41
C VAL A 32 8.47 6.10 -10.10
N SER A 33 8.79 6.26 -8.81
CA SER A 33 10.05 6.88 -8.37
C SER A 33 10.62 6.20 -7.13
N ARG A 34 11.94 6.26 -6.95
CA ARG A 34 12.60 5.74 -5.75
C ARG A 34 12.50 6.76 -4.62
N GLY A 35 12.30 6.26 -3.41
CA GLY A 35 12.36 7.02 -2.17
C GLY A 35 12.99 6.20 -1.06
N THR A 36 12.90 6.71 0.15
CA THR A 36 13.30 6.02 1.38
C THR A 36 12.17 6.14 2.40
N ASP A 37 11.95 5.11 3.21
CA ASP A 37 11.06 5.22 4.37
C ASP A 37 11.65 6.12 5.47
N THR A 38 10.93 6.23 6.59
CA THR A 38 11.34 7.00 7.77
C THR A 38 12.64 6.50 8.41
N ASP A 39 13.01 5.24 8.16
CA ASP A 39 14.24 4.62 8.67
C ASP A 39 15.39 4.72 7.66
N GLY A 40 15.16 5.34 6.50
CA GLY A 40 16.14 5.52 5.44
C GLY A 40 16.25 4.35 4.47
N GLU A 41 15.41 3.33 4.61
CA GLU A 41 15.46 2.14 3.77
C GLU A 41 14.74 2.37 2.43
N PRO A 42 15.25 1.83 1.32
CA PRO A 42 14.72 2.12 0.00
C PRO A 42 13.28 1.60 -0.17
N LEU A 43 12.50 2.37 -0.93
CA LEU A 43 11.15 2.01 -1.38
C LEU A 43 10.84 2.61 -2.75
N TRP A 44 9.69 2.22 -3.29
CA TRP A 44 9.14 2.78 -4.52
C TRP A 44 7.82 3.51 -4.24
N HIS A 45 7.70 4.73 -4.75
CA HIS A 45 6.43 5.42 -4.84
C HIS A 45 5.75 5.03 -6.16
N VAL A 46 4.47 4.67 -6.10
CA VAL A 46 3.64 4.37 -7.27
C VAL A 46 2.37 5.21 -7.15
N VAL A 47 2.16 6.17 -8.05
CA VAL A 47 1.14 7.24 -7.84
C VAL A 47 0.05 7.33 -8.91
N ARG A 48 0.18 6.59 -10.03
CA ARG A 48 -0.92 6.48 -11.01
C ARG A 48 -1.84 5.33 -10.63
N HIS A 49 -3.14 5.57 -10.75
CA HIS A 49 -4.17 4.56 -10.47
C HIS A 49 -3.91 3.25 -11.23
N GLN A 50 -3.58 3.31 -12.52
CA GLN A 50 -3.34 2.11 -13.32
C GLN A 50 -2.18 1.26 -12.78
N ASP A 51 -1.10 1.91 -12.31
CA ASP A 51 0.12 1.25 -11.87
C ASP A 51 -0.09 0.64 -10.48
N VAL A 52 -0.75 1.39 -9.57
CA VAL A 52 -1.18 0.88 -8.26
C VAL A 52 -2.08 -0.34 -8.45
N SER A 53 -3.05 -0.24 -9.36
CA SER A 53 -4.00 -1.32 -9.63
C SER A 53 -3.36 -2.54 -10.28
N ALA A 54 -2.28 -2.36 -11.06
CA ALA A 54 -1.49 -3.47 -11.60
C ALA A 54 -0.70 -4.18 -10.49
N VAL A 55 0.03 -3.43 -9.65
CA VAL A 55 0.78 -3.94 -8.50
C VAL A 55 -0.14 -4.71 -7.55
N SER A 56 -1.29 -4.13 -7.18
CA SER A 56 -2.24 -4.77 -6.26
C SER A 56 -2.89 -6.05 -6.78
N ARG A 57 -2.90 -6.29 -8.10
CA ARG A 57 -3.43 -7.53 -8.70
C ARG A 57 -2.39 -8.62 -8.87
N ASP A 58 -1.11 -8.26 -8.92
CA ASP A 58 0.01 -9.20 -9.08
C ASP A 58 0.63 -9.56 -7.74
N ALA A 59 -0.15 -10.28 -6.91
CA ALA A 59 0.31 -10.72 -5.59
C ALA A 59 1.40 -11.82 -5.65
N GLN A 60 1.72 -12.37 -6.84
CA GLN A 60 2.84 -13.30 -7.00
C GLN A 60 4.16 -12.55 -7.07
N THR A 61 4.19 -11.40 -7.74
CA THR A 61 5.37 -10.53 -7.82
C THR A 61 5.49 -9.60 -6.61
N PHE A 62 4.36 -9.07 -6.12
CA PHE A 62 4.31 -8.09 -5.03
C PHE A 62 3.68 -8.70 -3.77
N SER A 63 4.54 -9.30 -2.94
CA SER A 63 4.17 -9.90 -1.65
C SER A 63 3.69 -8.85 -0.64
N SER A 64 2.69 -9.21 0.17
CA SER A 64 2.24 -8.44 1.34
C SER A 64 2.88 -8.91 2.65
N SER A 65 3.66 -9.99 2.60
CA SER A 65 4.39 -10.55 3.74
C SER A 65 5.79 -9.93 3.86
N PRO A 66 6.30 -9.69 5.08
CA PRO A 66 5.66 -9.94 6.39
C PRO A 66 4.73 -8.80 6.85
N THR A 67 4.53 -7.78 6.03
CA THR A 67 3.92 -6.49 6.38
C THR A 67 3.68 -5.64 5.14
N THR A 68 2.59 -4.88 5.14
CA THR A 68 2.30 -3.87 4.11
C THR A 68 2.63 -2.45 4.57
N MET A 69 3.24 -2.29 5.75
CA MET A 69 3.59 -0.99 6.31
C MET A 69 5.01 -0.60 5.89
N THR A 70 5.19 0.65 5.45
CA THR A 70 6.48 1.16 4.98
C THR A 70 7.53 1.31 6.10
N SER A 71 7.12 1.59 7.34
CA SER A 71 8.03 1.79 8.49
C SER A 71 8.18 0.56 9.38
N ILE A 72 7.62 -0.59 9.00
CA ILE A 72 7.75 -1.83 9.77
C ILE A 72 8.12 -2.92 8.79
N ARG A 73 9.35 -3.43 8.87
CA ARG A 73 9.89 -4.43 7.92
C ARG A 73 9.89 -5.86 8.47
N LYS A 74 9.79 -5.99 9.79
CA LYS A 74 9.61 -7.27 10.48
C LYS A 74 8.55 -7.04 11.54
N VAL A 75 7.42 -7.70 11.38
CA VAL A 75 6.46 -7.85 12.46
C VAL A 75 6.64 -9.28 12.97
N ASP A 76 6.57 -9.48 14.28
CA ASP A 76 6.22 -10.78 14.85
C ASP A 76 4.78 -10.69 15.40
N PRO A 77 3.74 -10.72 14.54
CA PRO A 77 2.38 -10.73 15.01
C PRO A 77 1.96 -12.20 14.96
N SER A 78 2.12 -12.91 16.06
CA SER A 78 1.39 -14.15 16.25
C SER A 78 0.08 -13.82 16.97
N PRO A 79 -1.11 -13.96 16.33
CA PRO A 79 -1.35 -14.44 14.96
C PRO A 79 -1.25 -13.33 13.89
N PRO A 80 -0.91 -13.70 12.63
CA PRO A 80 -0.72 -12.72 11.56
C PRO A 80 -2.03 -12.06 11.14
N ILE A 81 -1.99 -10.76 10.92
CA ILE A 81 -3.12 -9.97 10.41
C ILE A 81 -3.35 -10.33 8.95
N ILE A 82 -4.61 -10.51 8.53
CA ILE A 82 -4.96 -10.96 7.18
C ILE A 82 -4.30 -10.13 6.06
N THR A 83 -4.11 -8.82 6.27
CA THR A 83 -3.48 -7.91 5.30
C THR A 83 -1.99 -8.15 5.07
N PHE A 84 -1.31 -8.90 5.95
CA PHE A 84 0.12 -9.21 5.85
C PHE A 84 0.38 -10.63 5.32
N LEU A 85 -0.67 -11.33 4.89
CA LEU A 85 -0.57 -12.69 4.38
C LEU A 85 -0.58 -12.70 2.86
N ASP A 86 0.19 -13.63 2.29
CA ASP A 86 0.04 -14.02 0.89
C ASP A 86 -0.82 -15.28 0.75
N SER A 87 -1.11 -15.68 -0.49
CA SER A 87 -1.73 -16.99 -0.74
C SER A 87 -0.77 -18.13 -0.38
N PRO A 88 -1.27 -19.28 0.09
CA PRO A 88 -2.69 -19.67 0.21
C PRO A 88 -3.38 -19.22 1.51
N GLU A 89 -2.63 -18.72 2.50
CA GLU A 89 -3.14 -18.43 3.84
C GLU A 89 -4.10 -17.24 3.84
N HIS A 90 -3.76 -16.16 3.12
CA HIS A 90 -4.68 -15.04 2.89
C HIS A 90 -6.02 -15.51 2.33
N THR A 91 -5.99 -16.37 1.31
CA THR A 91 -7.19 -16.93 0.67
C THR A 91 -8.02 -17.74 1.67
N ARG A 92 -7.37 -18.55 2.51
CA ARG A 92 -8.03 -19.34 3.56
C ARG A 92 -8.71 -18.44 4.60
N VAL A 93 -7.99 -17.46 5.16
CA VAL A 93 -8.51 -16.56 6.20
C VAL A 93 -9.62 -15.66 5.64
N ARG A 94 -9.45 -15.13 4.42
CA ARG A 94 -10.46 -14.30 3.76
C ARG A 94 -11.78 -15.03 3.55
N LYS A 95 -11.75 -16.31 3.15
CA LYS A 95 -12.97 -17.11 2.98
C LYS A 95 -13.74 -17.32 4.29
N LEU A 96 -13.03 -17.37 5.42
CA LEU A 96 -13.66 -17.49 6.74
C LEU A 96 -14.29 -16.17 7.19
N THR A 97 -13.61 -15.04 6.96
CA THR A 97 -14.07 -13.73 7.42
C THR A 97 -15.11 -13.10 6.49
N PHE A 98 -15.06 -13.33 5.17
CA PHE A 98 -15.96 -12.68 4.22
C PHE A 98 -17.44 -12.96 4.50
N LYS A 99 -17.76 -14.13 5.06
CA LYS A 99 -19.14 -14.51 5.40
C LYS A 99 -19.83 -13.52 6.35
N VAL A 100 -19.09 -12.84 7.23
CA VAL A 100 -19.69 -11.87 8.17
C VAL A 100 -19.95 -10.49 7.53
N PHE A 101 -19.36 -10.23 6.36
CA PHE A 101 -19.52 -8.97 5.62
C PHE A 101 -20.43 -9.11 4.40
N ALA A 102 -20.91 -10.33 4.11
CA ALA A 102 -21.81 -10.57 3.00
C ALA A 102 -23.19 -9.97 3.29
N PRO A 103 -23.86 -9.37 2.29
CA PRO A 103 -25.25 -8.96 2.42
C PRO A 103 -26.15 -10.13 2.84
N PRO A 104 -27.25 -9.89 3.58
CA PRO A 104 -28.23 -10.92 3.87
C PRO A 104 -28.71 -11.59 2.58
N GLY A 105 -28.65 -12.92 2.52
CA GLY A 105 -29.09 -13.70 1.36
C GLY A 105 -28.07 -13.87 0.22
N TRP A 106 -26.82 -13.43 0.38
CA TRP A 106 -25.76 -13.70 -0.60
C TRP A 106 -25.42 -15.20 -0.65
N PRO A 107 -25.33 -15.82 -1.85
CA PRO A 107 -24.99 -17.23 -1.97
C PRO A 107 -23.57 -17.53 -1.45
N PRO A 108 -23.31 -18.74 -0.95
CA PRO A 108 -21.99 -19.13 -0.43
C PRO A 108 -20.88 -19.08 -1.48
#